data_AF-A0A9E4I632-F1
#
_entry.id   AF-A0A9E4I632-F1
#
_cell.length_a   1.000
_cell.length_b   1.000
_cell.length_c   1.000
_cell.angle_alpha   90.00
_cell.angle_beta   90.00
_cell.angle_gamma   90.00
#
_symmetry.space_group_name_H-M   'P 1'
#
loop_
_entity.id
_entity.type
_entity.pdbx_description
1 polymer ?
#
loop_
_entity_poly.entity_id
_entity_poly.type
_entity_poly.pdbx_seq_one_letter_code
_entity_poly.pdbx_strand_id
1 'polypeptide(L)'
;MESWIDLSTEARRGHHPRSPYVELFWLGVLGPSSTWLIRRLAMRLEEEPDGFSVNTGEIASEIGLGSRQALQAAFDRAFERCCRFGLMQRGRHNTLFVRTRLPDLTSRMAERLPPRLRAAHELWLRRQSPDPTDVDVPVRARHLAMALLACGDEPDSVERQLHAWQFHPAVAFEATHWATEKHTRAQAAVDGATGVGVAGGDSAGAPD
;
A
#
# COMPACT_ATOMS: atom_id res chain seq x y z
N MET A 1 -13.70 -16.70 -12.36
CA MET A 1 -12.77 -16.79 -11.22
C MET A 1 -11.70 -15.78 -11.51
N GLU A 2 -11.82 -14.59 -10.94
CA GLU A 2 -10.90 -13.47 -11.20
C GLU A 2 -10.19 -13.23 -9.87
N SER A 3 -8.92 -13.62 -9.78
CA SER A 3 -8.10 -13.39 -8.60
C SER A 3 -7.75 -11.91 -8.56
N TRP A 4 -8.48 -11.15 -7.75
CA TRP A 4 -8.05 -9.80 -7.44
C TRP A 4 -6.85 -9.90 -6.49
N ILE A 5 -5.66 -9.72 -7.06
CA ILE A 5 -4.45 -9.49 -6.27
C ILE A 5 -4.55 -8.07 -5.74
N ASP A 6 -4.76 -7.92 -4.43
CA ASP A 6 -4.65 -6.64 -3.74
C ASP A 6 -3.19 -6.18 -3.78
N LEU A 7 -2.80 -5.48 -4.85
CA LEU A 7 -1.48 -4.86 -4.97
C LEU A 7 -1.37 -3.55 -4.17
N SER A 8 -2.35 -3.21 -3.31
CA SER A 8 -2.21 -2.04 -2.46
C SER A 8 -1.11 -2.27 -1.42
N THR A 9 -0.27 -1.26 -1.22
CA THR A 9 0.80 -1.23 -0.21
C THR A 9 0.27 -1.51 1.21
N GLU A 10 -1.05 -1.31 1.43
CA GLU A 10 -1.78 -1.62 2.65
C GLU A 10 -1.86 -3.13 2.94
N ALA A 11 -1.90 -4.00 1.92
CA ALA A 11 -1.95 -5.45 2.13
C ALA A 11 -0.67 -5.99 2.80
N ARG A 12 0.50 -5.37 2.54
CA ARG A 12 1.78 -5.75 3.19
C ARG A 12 1.93 -5.22 4.62
N ARG A 13 1.18 -4.19 5.03
CA ARG A 13 1.33 -3.52 6.34
C ARG A 13 0.10 -3.55 7.23
N GLY A 14 -1.04 -3.97 6.70
CA GLY A 14 -2.27 -4.08 7.47
C GLY A 14 -2.20 -5.18 8.51
N HIS A 15 -3.27 -5.36 9.25
CA HIS A 15 -3.38 -6.22 10.42
C HIS A 15 -4.26 -7.39 10.13
N HIS A 16 -3.83 -8.57 10.56
CA HIS A 16 -4.67 -9.73 10.45
C HIS A 16 -5.98 -9.52 11.26
N PRO A 17 -7.17 -9.86 10.74
CA PRO A 17 -8.44 -9.79 11.48
C PRO A 17 -8.44 -10.45 12.86
N ARG A 18 -7.58 -11.45 13.04
CA ARG A 18 -7.39 -12.15 14.32
C ARG A 18 -6.37 -11.52 15.27
N SER A 19 -5.75 -10.41 14.88
CA SER A 19 -4.70 -9.77 15.67
C SER A 19 -5.26 -9.03 16.90
N PRO A 20 -4.42 -8.82 17.93
CA PRO A 20 -4.78 -7.98 19.07
C PRO A 20 -5.16 -6.55 18.67
N TYR A 21 -4.59 -6.01 17.58
CA TYR A 21 -4.93 -4.66 17.13
C TYR A 21 -6.39 -4.55 16.69
N VAL A 22 -6.86 -5.52 15.91
CA VAL A 22 -8.24 -5.53 15.43
C VAL A 22 -9.21 -5.70 16.60
N GLU A 23 -8.87 -6.56 17.54
CA GLU A 23 -9.66 -6.76 18.75
C GLU A 23 -9.74 -5.52 19.64
N LEU A 24 -8.61 -4.83 19.86
CA LEU A 24 -8.55 -3.67 20.75
C LEU A 24 -9.14 -2.40 20.14
N PHE A 25 -8.91 -2.16 18.85
CA PHE A 25 -9.18 -0.85 18.24
C PHE A 25 -10.28 -0.89 17.18
N TRP A 26 -10.27 -1.89 16.30
CA TRP A 26 -11.29 -2.00 15.26
C TRP A 26 -12.65 -2.44 15.81
N LEU A 27 -12.69 -3.22 16.90
CA LEU A 27 -13.93 -3.72 17.49
C LEU A 27 -14.91 -2.60 17.85
N GLY A 28 -14.44 -1.52 18.49
CA GLY A 28 -15.27 -0.37 18.86
C GLY A 28 -15.78 0.43 17.66
N VAL A 29 -15.09 0.31 16.52
CA VAL A 29 -15.40 1.03 15.27
C VAL A 29 -16.32 0.23 14.36
N LEU A 30 -16.09 -1.07 14.22
CA LEU A 30 -16.88 -1.98 13.37
C LEU A 30 -18.05 -2.60 14.10
N GLY A 31 -17.95 -2.78 15.41
CA GLY A 31 -18.88 -3.56 16.21
C GLY A 31 -18.61 -5.07 16.15
N PRO A 32 -19.21 -5.85 17.06
CA PRO A 32 -18.88 -7.25 17.27
C PRO A 32 -19.18 -8.13 16.06
N SER A 33 -20.38 -8.00 15.51
CA SER A 33 -20.87 -8.81 14.38
C SER A 33 -20.01 -8.63 13.13
N SER A 34 -19.71 -7.39 12.76
CA SER A 34 -18.86 -7.05 11.61
C SER A 34 -17.43 -7.55 11.80
N THR A 35 -16.90 -7.45 13.02
CA THR A 35 -15.54 -7.93 13.35
C THR A 35 -15.45 -9.45 13.22
N TRP A 36 -16.45 -10.19 13.73
CA TRP A 36 -16.51 -11.65 13.58
C TRP A 36 -16.74 -12.10 12.13
N LEU A 37 -17.56 -11.37 11.37
CA LEU A 37 -17.77 -11.64 9.94
C LEU A 37 -16.45 -11.58 9.17
N ILE A 38 -15.68 -10.50 9.32
CA ILE A 38 -14.38 -10.36 8.64
C ILE A 38 -13.38 -11.42 9.11
N ARG A 39 -13.36 -11.76 10.40
CA ARG A 39 -12.50 -12.83 10.93
C ARG A 39 -12.81 -14.18 10.29
N ARG A 40 -14.09 -14.51 10.13
CA ARG A 40 -14.53 -15.78 9.50
C ARG A 40 -14.16 -15.81 8.02
N LEU A 41 -14.46 -14.74 7.29
CA LEU A 41 -14.19 -14.66 5.85
C LEU A 41 -12.69 -14.69 5.55
N ALA A 42 -11.88 -13.98 6.33
CA ALA A 42 -10.42 -14.00 6.15
C ALA A 42 -9.82 -15.38 6.44
N MET A 43 -10.26 -16.05 7.52
CA MET A 43 -9.84 -17.43 7.81
C MET A 43 -10.13 -18.38 6.66
N ARG A 44 -11.33 -18.30 6.08
CA ARG A 44 -11.68 -19.14 4.93
C ARG A 44 -10.88 -18.80 3.67
N LEU A 45 -10.54 -17.53 3.45
CA LEU A 45 -9.64 -17.12 2.36
C LEU A 45 -8.19 -17.58 2.58
N GLU A 46 -7.75 -17.76 3.83
CA GLU A 46 -6.43 -18.36 4.12
C GLU A 46 -6.42 -19.86 3.78
N GLU A 47 -7.53 -20.56 4.03
CA GLU A 47 -7.70 -21.99 3.70
C GLU A 47 -7.91 -22.21 2.19
N GLU A 48 -8.64 -21.31 1.53
CA GLU A 48 -8.99 -21.36 0.10
C GLU A 48 -8.59 -20.04 -0.61
N PRO A 49 -7.29 -19.84 -0.92
CA PRO A 49 -6.78 -18.55 -1.45
C PRO A 49 -7.33 -18.16 -2.83
N ASP A 50 -7.72 -19.14 -3.64
CA ASP A 50 -8.32 -18.91 -4.97
C ASP A 50 -9.79 -18.43 -4.88
N GLY A 51 -10.32 -18.35 -3.66
CA GLY A 51 -11.70 -17.97 -3.35
C GLY A 51 -12.62 -19.18 -3.20
N PHE A 52 -13.75 -18.97 -2.52
CA PHE A 52 -14.73 -20.01 -2.22
C PHE A 52 -16.16 -19.50 -2.42
N SER A 53 -17.08 -20.42 -2.74
CA SER A 53 -18.52 -20.13 -2.76
C SER A 53 -19.08 -20.23 -1.35
N VAL A 54 -19.97 -19.32 -0.97
CA VAL A 54 -20.54 -19.35 0.37
C VAL A 54 -22.00 -18.92 0.42
N ASN A 55 -22.77 -19.65 1.23
CA ASN A 55 -24.13 -19.27 1.54
C ASN A 55 -24.15 -18.25 2.69
N THR A 56 -24.84 -17.13 2.48
CA THR A 56 -24.95 -16.05 3.46
C THR A 56 -25.58 -16.51 4.77
N GLY A 57 -26.59 -17.37 4.71
CA GLY A 57 -27.27 -17.92 5.88
C GLY A 57 -26.40 -18.90 6.68
N GLU A 58 -25.52 -19.65 6.01
CA GLU A 58 -24.53 -20.51 6.67
C GLU A 58 -23.53 -19.66 7.45
N ILE A 59 -22.90 -18.65 6.81
CA ILE A 59 -21.98 -17.74 7.52
C ILE A 59 -22.69 -17.08 8.69
N ALA A 60 -23.89 -16.55 8.48
CA ALA A 60 -24.67 -15.90 9.54
C ALA A 60 -24.85 -16.84 10.74
N SER A 61 -25.15 -18.12 10.49
CA SER A 61 -25.31 -19.13 11.54
C SER A 61 -23.98 -19.46 12.23
N GLU A 62 -22.89 -19.58 11.50
CA GLU A 62 -21.54 -19.84 12.03
C GLU A 62 -21.01 -18.73 12.96
N ILE A 63 -21.44 -17.48 12.76
CA ILE A 63 -21.05 -16.34 13.59
C ILE A 63 -22.12 -15.96 14.63
N GLY A 64 -23.13 -16.81 14.84
CA GLY A 64 -24.15 -16.63 15.86
C GLY A 64 -25.22 -15.58 15.52
N LEU A 65 -25.34 -15.19 14.25
CA LEU A 65 -26.34 -14.25 13.72
C LEU A 65 -27.53 -14.97 13.05
N GLY A 66 -27.81 -16.22 13.45
CA GLY A 66 -28.88 -17.17 13.06
C GLY A 66 -29.96 -16.83 12.00
N SER A 67 -30.65 -17.87 11.51
CA SER A 67 -31.63 -17.80 10.40
C SER A 67 -33.00 -17.13 10.70
N ARG A 68 -33.19 -16.47 11.85
CA ARG A 68 -34.44 -15.73 12.16
C ARG A 68 -34.41 -14.35 11.49
N GLN A 69 -35.53 -13.87 10.95
CA GLN A 69 -35.63 -12.58 10.20
C GLN A 69 -34.92 -11.38 10.88
N ALA A 70 -35.04 -11.23 12.21
CA ALA A 70 -34.38 -10.14 12.95
C ALA A 70 -32.84 -10.26 13.00
N LEU A 71 -32.33 -11.49 12.96
CA LEU A 71 -30.91 -11.80 12.96
C LEU A 71 -30.31 -11.76 11.54
N GLN A 72 -31.09 -12.10 10.50
CA GLN A 72 -30.73 -11.83 9.11
C GLN A 72 -30.47 -10.32 8.90
N ALA A 73 -31.34 -9.47 9.45
CA ALA A 73 -31.12 -8.02 9.42
C ALA A 73 -29.84 -7.60 10.18
N ALA A 74 -29.40 -8.36 11.19
CA ALA A 74 -28.13 -8.11 11.88
C ALA A 74 -26.92 -8.50 11.01
N PHE A 75 -27.01 -9.61 10.27
CA PHE A 75 -26.01 -9.99 9.27
C PHE A 75 -25.91 -8.93 8.17
N ASP A 76 -27.04 -8.50 7.59
CA ASP A 76 -27.04 -7.51 6.51
C ASP A 76 -26.44 -6.17 6.99
N ARG A 77 -26.74 -5.76 8.23
CA ARG A 77 -26.11 -4.58 8.84
C ARG A 77 -24.60 -4.75 9.03
N ALA A 78 -24.14 -5.93 9.46
CA ALA A 78 -22.72 -6.23 9.61
C ALA A 78 -22.01 -6.20 8.26
N PHE A 79 -22.61 -6.82 7.24
CA PHE A 79 -22.14 -6.81 5.85
C PHE A 79 -22.01 -5.37 5.33
N GLU A 80 -23.09 -4.59 5.38
CA GLU A 80 -23.10 -3.20 4.89
C GLU A 80 -22.09 -2.33 5.63
N ARG A 81 -21.88 -2.60 6.92
CA ARG A 81 -20.87 -1.91 7.71
C ARG A 81 -19.47 -2.26 7.23
N CYS A 82 -19.15 -3.53 7.00
CA CYS A 82 -17.87 -3.93 6.43
C CYS A 82 -17.61 -3.29 5.07
N CYS A 83 -18.64 -3.20 4.21
CA CYS A 83 -18.54 -2.47 2.94
C CYS A 83 -18.29 -0.97 3.13
N ARG A 84 -19.01 -0.33 4.04
CA ARG A 84 -18.83 1.10 4.37
C ARG A 84 -17.43 1.43 4.85
N PHE A 85 -16.79 0.53 5.57
CA PHE A 85 -15.41 0.67 6.04
C PHE A 85 -14.37 0.15 5.04
N GLY A 86 -14.78 -0.22 3.83
CA GLY A 86 -13.87 -0.68 2.77
C GLY A 86 -13.22 -2.03 3.02
N LEU A 87 -13.74 -2.82 3.97
CA LEU A 87 -13.22 -4.16 4.29
C LEU A 87 -13.80 -5.25 3.39
N MET A 88 -14.94 -4.95 2.77
CA MET A 88 -15.61 -5.82 1.83
C MET A 88 -16.06 -5.00 0.62
N GLN A 89 -16.03 -5.60 -0.56
CA GLN A 89 -16.51 -4.95 -1.77
C GLN A 89 -17.33 -5.93 -2.60
N ARG A 90 -18.54 -5.51 -2.98
CA ARG A 90 -19.36 -6.27 -3.93
C ARG A 90 -18.75 -6.15 -5.32
N GLY A 91 -18.46 -7.29 -5.93
CA GLY A 91 -18.07 -7.40 -7.32
C GLY A 91 -19.26 -7.69 -8.24
N ARG A 92 -18.96 -8.09 -9.47
CA ARG A 92 -19.96 -8.52 -10.45
C ARG A 92 -20.36 -9.98 -10.21
N HIS A 93 -21.47 -10.44 -10.78
CA HIS A 93 -21.87 -11.86 -10.75
C HIS A 93 -21.92 -12.48 -9.34
N ASN A 94 -22.41 -11.72 -8.35
CA ASN A 94 -22.52 -12.17 -6.96
C ASN A 94 -21.17 -12.51 -6.29
N THR A 95 -20.05 -11.97 -6.79
CA THR A 95 -18.74 -12.11 -6.14
C THR A 95 -18.56 -11.09 -5.02
N LEU A 96 -17.85 -11.49 -3.98
CA LEU A 96 -17.51 -10.64 -2.85
C LEU A 96 -15.99 -10.63 -2.67
N PHE A 97 -15.40 -9.44 -2.65
CA PHE A 97 -14.01 -9.24 -2.27
C PHE A 97 -13.93 -8.89 -0.79
N VAL A 98 -12.96 -9.47 -0.09
CA VAL A 98 -12.77 -9.27 1.35
C VAL A 98 -11.31 -8.95 1.61
N ARG A 99 -11.04 -7.89 2.38
CA ARG A 99 -9.70 -7.58 2.85
C ARG A 99 -9.26 -8.61 3.89
N THR A 100 -8.16 -9.30 3.61
CA THR A 100 -7.51 -10.23 4.56
C THR A 100 -6.59 -9.52 5.55
N ARG A 101 -6.34 -8.22 5.34
CA ARG A 101 -5.56 -7.34 6.21
C ARG A 101 -6.29 -6.01 6.38
N LEU A 102 -6.57 -5.61 7.63
CA LEU A 102 -7.21 -4.32 7.92
C LEU A 102 -6.15 -3.22 8.00
N PRO A 103 -6.42 -2.00 7.51
CA PRO A 103 -5.47 -0.91 7.65
C PRO A 103 -5.40 -0.44 9.11
N ASP A 104 -4.45 0.45 9.39
CA ASP A 104 -4.50 1.22 10.62
C ASP A 104 -5.78 2.05 10.69
N LEU A 105 -6.27 2.27 11.91
CA LEU A 105 -7.35 3.23 12.11
C LEU A 105 -6.88 4.63 11.70
N THR A 106 -7.68 5.29 10.87
CA THR A 106 -7.50 6.71 10.60
C THR A 106 -7.63 7.53 11.89
N SER A 107 -6.99 8.70 11.97
CA SER A 107 -7.07 9.58 13.14
C SER A 107 -8.51 9.87 13.56
N ARG A 108 -9.38 10.13 12.58
CA ARG A 108 -10.83 10.36 12.81
C ARG A 108 -11.55 9.14 13.41
N MET A 109 -11.14 7.91 13.07
CA MET A 109 -11.70 6.69 13.66
C MET A 109 -11.18 6.47 15.08
N ALA A 110 -9.89 6.69 15.30
CA ALA A 110 -9.25 6.59 16.61
C ALA A 110 -9.79 7.62 17.62
N GLU A 111 -10.17 8.82 17.16
CA GLU A 111 -10.84 9.83 17.96
C GLU A 111 -12.15 9.35 18.58
N ARG A 112 -12.84 8.37 17.97
CA ARG A 112 -14.10 7.83 18.50
C ARG A 112 -13.88 6.76 19.58
N LEU A 113 -12.64 6.34 19.81
CA LEU A 113 -12.30 5.38 20.85
C LEU A 113 -12.36 6.03 22.24
N PRO A 114 -12.68 5.25 23.28
CA PRO A 114 -12.51 5.68 24.66
C PRO A 114 -11.09 6.19 24.94
N PRO A 115 -10.89 7.20 25.81
CA PRO A 115 -9.58 7.83 26.03
C PRO A 115 -8.44 6.85 26.31
N ARG A 116 -8.71 5.81 27.11
CA ARG A 116 -7.74 4.74 27.41
C ARG A 116 -7.29 4.00 26.14
N LEU A 117 -8.22 3.67 25.24
CA LEU A 117 -7.91 2.96 24.00
C LEU A 117 -7.25 3.87 22.97
N ARG A 118 -7.58 5.15 22.94
CA ARG A 118 -6.87 6.14 22.10
C ARG A 118 -5.40 6.25 22.50
N ALA A 119 -5.10 6.42 23.79
CA ALA A 119 -3.72 6.46 24.29
C ALA A 119 -2.97 5.14 24.01
N ALA A 120 -3.65 4.00 24.17
CA ALA A 120 -3.06 2.70 23.83
C ALA A 120 -2.79 2.55 22.32
N HIS A 121 -3.67 3.06 21.46
CA HIS A 121 -3.50 3.06 20.00
C HIS A 121 -2.31 3.90 19.58
N GLU A 122 -2.17 5.11 20.12
CA GLU A 122 -1.02 5.98 19.86
C GLU A 122 0.30 5.31 20.27
N LEU A 123 0.34 4.67 21.44
CA LEU A 123 1.52 3.92 21.88
C LEU A 123 1.81 2.70 20.99
N TRP A 124 0.76 2.01 20.54
CA TRP A 124 0.87 0.87 19.65
C TRP A 124 1.47 1.27 18.30
N LEU A 125 1.01 2.39 17.72
CA LEU A 125 1.56 2.95 16.48
C LEU A 125 3.01 3.39 16.67
N ARG A 126 3.35 4.07 17.77
CA ARG A 126 4.75 4.46 18.06
C ARG A 126 5.71 3.27 18.14
N ARG A 127 5.24 2.13 18.65
CA ARG A 127 6.02 0.88 18.71
C ARG A 127 6.17 0.18 17.36
N GLN A 128 5.29 0.48 16.41
CA GLN A 128 5.24 -0.15 15.10
C GLN A 128 5.57 0.72 13.93
N SER A 129 5.80 2.02 14.16
CA SER A 129 6.64 2.80 13.26
C SER A 129 7.85 1.94 12.95
N PRO A 130 7.97 1.44 11.71
CA PRO A 130 9.23 0.87 11.27
C PRO A 130 10.29 1.93 11.54
N ASP A 131 11.53 1.50 11.80
CA ASP A 131 12.64 2.43 11.66
C ASP A 131 12.46 3.10 10.27
N PRO A 132 12.41 4.45 10.17
CA PRO A 132 12.17 5.17 8.90
C PRO A 132 13.11 4.75 7.75
N THR A 133 14.15 3.98 8.06
CA THR A 133 15.04 3.32 7.11
C THR A 133 14.37 2.27 6.21
N ASP A 134 13.33 1.53 6.64
CA ASP A 134 12.83 0.32 5.95
C ASP A 134 11.78 0.59 4.84
N VAL A 135 11.05 1.71 4.95
CA VAL A 135 10.02 2.14 3.98
C VAL A 135 10.63 2.99 2.86
N ASP A 136 11.66 3.74 3.20
CA ASP A 136 12.34 4.67 2.31
C ASP A 136 13.57 4.05 1.64
N VAL A 137 13.89 2.76 1.86
CA VAL A 137 15.07 2.11 1.25
C VAL A 137 15.13 2.37 -0.26
N PRO A 138 14.07 2.16 -1.06
CA PRO A 138 14.14 2.37 -2.51
C PRO A 138 14.20 3.85 -2.91
N VAL A 139 13.51 4.73 -2.18
CA VAL A 139 13.49 6.17 -2.45
C VAL A 139 14.85 6.80 -2.11
N ARG A 140 15.41 6.42 -0.97
CA ARG A 140 16.74 6.83 -0.50
C ARG A 140 17.83 6.29 -1.42
N ALA A 141 17.76 5.04 -1.85
CA ALA A 141 18.69 4.46 -2.82
C ALA A 141 18.68 5.27 -4.14
N ARG A 142 17.50 5.65 -4.65
CA ARG A 142 17.37 6.47 -5.87
C ARG A 142 17.94 7.87 -5.70
N HIS A 143 17.72 8.52 -4.56
CA HIS A 143 18.31 9.84 -4.28
C HIS A 143 19.83 9.78 -4.19
N LEU A 144 20.39 8.77 -3.53
CA LEU A 144 21.83 8.55 -3.45
C LEU A 144 22.43 8.25 -4.83
N ALA A 145 21.77 7.39 -5.62
CA ALA A 145 22.18 7.10 -6.99
C ALA A 145 22.22 8.36 -7.88
N MET A 146 21.19 9.22 -7.79
CA MET A 146 21.19 10.50 -8.52
C MET A 146 22.32 11.43 -8.07
N ALA A 147 22.59 11.51 -6.77
CA ALA A 147 23.63 12.36 -6.24
C ALA A 147 25.03 11.91 -6.73
N LEU A 148 25.31 10.61 -6.70
CA LEU A 148 26.58 10.05 -7.16
C LEU A 148 26.78 10.24 -8.68
N LEU A 149 25.75 9.97 -9.50
CA LEU A 149 25.82 10.25 -10.93
C LEU A 149 26.02 11.75 -11.22
N ALA A 150 25.39 12.64 -10.44
CA ALA A 150 25.59 14.08 -10.58
C ALA A 150 27.01 14.53 -10.19
N CYS A 151 27.68 13.80 -9.30
CA CYS A 151 29.09 13.98 -8.97
C CYS A 151 30.05 13.43 -10.04
N GLY A 152 29.52 12.72 -11.05
CA GLY A 152 30.31 12.13 -12.14
C GLY A 152 30.72 10.68 -11.91
N ASP A 153 30.16 9.99 -10.91
CA ASP A 153 30.41 8.55 -10.71
C ASP A 153 29.81 7.73 -11.86
N GLU A 154 30.50 6.66 -12.28
CA GLU A 154 29.98 5.72 -13.27
C GLU A 154 28.91 4.79 -12.67
N PRO A 155 27.90 4.34 -13.44
CA PRO A 155 26.80 3.49 -12.94
C PRO A 155 27.26 2.26 -12.17
N ASP A 156 28.27 1.54 -12.66
CA ASP A 156 28.82 0.34 -11.98
C ASP A 156 29.51 0.67 -10.65
N SER A 157 30.01 1.90 -10.49
CA SER A 157 30.56 2.41 -9.22
C SER A 157 29.43 2.75 -8.24
N VAL A 158 28.37 3.39 -8.73
CA VAL A 158 27.18 3.74 -7.94
C VAL A 158 26.51 2.50 -7.36
N GLU A 159 26.30 1.46 -8.16
CA GLU A 159 25.67 0.21 -7.69
C GLU A 159 26.53 -0.46 -6.60
N ARG A 160 27.84 -0.61 -6.83
CA ARG A 160 28.79 -1.13 -5.83
C ARG A 160 28.81 -0.30 -4.55
N GLN A 161 28.67 1.02 -4.65
CA GLN A 161 28.63 1.91 -3.50
C GLN A 161 27.34 1.74 -2.68
N LEU A 162 26.19 1.58 -3.34
CA LEU A 162 24.92 1.28 -2.68
C LEU A 162 24.97 -0.09 -1.98
N HIS A 163 25.58 -1.09 -2.60
CA HIS A 163 25.83 -2.37 -1.94
C HIS A 163 26.73 -2.24 -0.71
N ALA A 164 27.81 -1.48 -0.80
CA ALA A 164 28.72 -1.22 0.33
C ALA A 164 28.02 -0.50 1.48
N TRP A 165 27.01 0.31 1.19
CA TRP A 165 26.11 0.95 2.18
C TRP A 165 24.93 0.07 2.62
N GLN A 166 25.01 -1.25 2.39
CA GLN A 166 24.03 -2.26 2.83
C GLN A 166 22.64 -2.15 2.20
N PHE A 167 22.50 -1.54 1.01
CA PHE A 167 21.26 -1.69 0.25
C PHE A 167 21.17 -3.09 -0.36
N HIS A 168 19.97 -3.68 -0.36
CA HIS A 168 19.75 -4.99 -0.96
C HIS A 168 20.10 -4.96 -2.47
N PRO A 169 20.70 -6.01 -3.03
CA PRO A 169 21.11 -6.05 -4.44
C PRO A 169 20.07 -5.59 -5.45
N ALA A 170 18.85 -6.13 -5.36
CA ALA A 170 17.76 -5.72 -6.23
C ALA A 170 17.44 -4.22 -6.16
N VAL A 171 17.54 -3.61 -4.96
CA VAL A 171 17.24 -2.19 -4.76
C VAL A 171 18.38 -1.30 -5.27
N ALA A 172 19.64 -1.72 -5.09
CA ALA A 172 20.80 -1.02 -5.61
C ALA A 172 20.79 -0.98 -7.16
N PHE A 173 20.52 -2.13 -7.78
CA PHE A 173 20.37 -2.26 -9.23
C PHE A 173 19.24 -1.38 -9.77
N GLU A 174 18.02 -1.51 -9.21
CA GLU A 174 16.86 -0.73 -9.64
C GLU A 174 17.04 0.78 -9.48
N ALA A 175 17.69 1.21 -8.39
CA ALA A 175 17.95 2.62 -8.13
C ALA A 175 18.95 3.22 -9.11
N THR A 176 20.03 2.49 -9.41
CA THR A 176 21.09 2.90 -10.34
C THR A 176 20.57 2.97 -11.77
N HIS A 177 19.82 1.95 -12.20
CA HIS A 177 19.18 1.92 -13.52
C HIS A 177 18.24 3.10 -13.72
N TRP A 178 17.34 3.33 -12.76
CA TRP A 178 16.41 4.45 -12.79
C TRP A 178 17.12 5.82 -12.84
N ALA A 179 18.18 6.00 -12.05
CA ALA A 179 18.91 7.26 -12.01
C ALA A 179 19.67 7.53 -13.32
N THR A 180 20.23 6.50 -13.95
CA THR A 180 20.93 6.59 -15.24
C THR A 180 19.98 6.99 -16.37
N GLU A 181 18.80 6.35 -16.45
CA GLU A 181 17.76 6.74 -17.42
C GLU A 181 17.31 8.19 -17.26
N LYS A 182 17.29 8.70 -16.03
CA LYS A 182 16.87 10.06 -15.74
C LYS A 182 17.99 11.07 -16.07
N HIS A 183 19.23 10.74 -15.76
CA HIS A 183 20.41 11.57 -16.04
C HIS A 183 20.61 11.74 -17.55
N THR A 184 20.54 10.65 -18.31
CA THR A 184 20.61 10.67 -19.79
C THR A 184 19.48 11.49 -20.42
N ARG A 185 18.24 11.35 -19.92
CA ARG A 185 17.11 12.19 -20.35
C ARG A 185 17.32 13.68 -20.06
N ALA A 186 17.88 14.01 -18.89
CA ALA A 186 18.18 15.39 -18.52
C ALA A 186 19.31 15.98 -19.40
N GLN A 187 20.37 15.23 -19.66
CA GLN A 187 21.45 15.63 -20.56
C GLN A 187 20.94 15.88 -22.00
N ALA A 188 20.15 14.95 -22.55
CA ALA A 188 19.56 15.11 -23.87
C ALA A 188 18.65 16.35 -23.99
N ALA A 189 17.93 16.72 -22.91
CA ALA A 189 17.13 17.93 -22.87
C ALA A 189 17.98 19.21 -22.84
N VAL A 190 19.13 19.19 -22.16
CA VAL A 190 20.08 20.30 -22.14
C VAL A 190 20.78 20.45 -23.49
N ASP A 191 21.25 19.35 -24.08
CA ASP A 191 21.92 19.36 -25.40
C ASP A 191 20.97 19.83 -26.51
N GLY A 192 19.70 19.39 -26.47
CA GLY A 192 18.66 19.85 -27.38
C GLY A 192 18.31 21.34 -27.23
N ALA A 193 18.37 21.89 -26.00
CA ALA A 193 18.16 23.32 -25.77
C ALA A 193 19.35 24.16 -26.26
N THR A 194 20.57 23.62 -26.18
CA THR A 194 21.80 24.32 -26.61
C THR A 194 21.98 24.28 -28.14
N GLY A 195 21.51 23.20 -28.80
CA GLY A 195 21.57 23.04 -30.26
C GLY A 195 20.65 23.95 -31.08
N VAL A 196 19.61 24.52 -30.47
CA VAL A 196 18.65 25.43 -31.16
C VAL A 196 19.19 26.87 -31.29
N GLY A 197 20.31 27.21 -30.65
CA GLY A 197 20.85 28.58 -30.60
C GLY A 197 21.92 28.97 -31.63
N VAL A 198 22.38 28.06 -32.51
CA VAL A 198 23.56 28.32 -33.37
C VAL A 198 23.24 28.50 -34.87
N ALA A 199 21.99 28.33 -35.29
CA ALA A 199 21.58 28.53 -36.69
C ALA A 199 21.01 29.95 -36.93
N GLY A 200 21.86 30.98 -36.92
CA GLY A 200 21.38 32.34 -37.19
C GLY A 200 22.46 33.41 -37.20
N GLY A 201 23.40 33.35 -38.14
CA GLY A 201 24.19 34.53 -38.48
C GLY A 201 25.57 34.22 -39.06
N ASP A 202 25.64 34.02 -40.38
CA ASP A 202 26.66 34.73 -41.17
C ASP A 202 26.38 34.64 -42.68
N SER A 203 26.20 35.80 -43.32
CA SER A 203 26.78 36.19 -44.62
C SER A 203 25.97 37.30 -45.30
N ALA A 204 26.49 38.53 -45.26
CA ALA A 204 26.25 39.52 -46.31
C ALA A 204 27.46 40.47 -46.39
N GLY A 205 28.31 40.21 -47.38
CA GLY A 205 29.48 41.00 -47.70
C GLY A 205 29.18 42.36 -48.33
N ALA A 206 30.21 43.20 -48.32
CA ALA A 206 30.32 44.58 -48.81
C ALA A 206 29.94 44.79 -50.29
N PRO A 207 29.63 46.04 -50.67
CA PRO A 207 30.55 46.86 -51.49
C PRO A 207 30.70 48.30 -50.91
N ASP A 208 31.70 49.13 -51.22
CA ASP A 208 32.34 49.52 -52.49
C ASP A 208 33.88 49.62 -52.43
#